data_AF-A0A1F9YY18-F1
#
_entry.id   AF-A0A1F9YY18-F1
#
_cell.length_a   1.000
_cell.length_b   1.000
_cell.length_c   1.000
_cell.angle_alpha   90.00
_cell.angle_beta   90.00
_cell.angle_gamma   90.00
#
_symmetry.space_group_name_H-M   'P 1'
#
loop_
_entity.id
_entity.type
_entity.pdbx_description
1 polymer ?
#
loop_
_entity_poly.entity_id
_entity_poly.type
_entity_poly.pdbx_seq_one_letter_code
_entity_poly.pdbx_strand_id
1 'polypeptide(L)' 'MKKIPIEYHKPEEAVKEEGTYYCHICGTGSGIEETKLKKGQKLGECPICGKTTLWIKKDK' A
#
# COMPACT_ATOMS: atom_id res chain seq x y z
N MET A 1 -7.40 -7.58 -19.19
CA MET A 1 -7.02 -7.49 -17.76
C MET A 1 -5.74 -6.66 -17.67
N LYS A 2 -5.83 -5.42 -17.19
CA LYS A 2 -4.65 -4.54 -17.07
C LYS A 2 -3.74 -5.13 -15.98
N LYS A 3 -2.60 -5.69 -16.35
CA LYS A 3 -1.53 -6.02 -15.40
C LYS A 3 -0.88 -4.69 -15.00
N ILE A 4 -1.44 -4.04 -13.99
CA ILE A 4 -0.84 -2.86 -13.38
C ILE A 4 0.48 -3.35 -12.75
N PRO A 5 1.65 -2.79 -13.10
CA PRO A 5 2.90 -3.13 -12.43
C PRO A 5 2.76 -2.71 -10.97
N ILE A 6 2.67 -3.70 -10.11
CA ILE A 6 2.47 -3.53 -8.68
C ILE A 6 3.85 -3.37 -8.03
N GLU A 7 4.20 -2.12 -7.73
CA GLU A 7 5.40 -1.81 -6.95
C GLU A 7 5.11 -2.15 -5.48
N TYR A 8 5.80 -3.18 -4.98
CA TYR A 8 5.69 -3.62 -3.60
C TYR A 8 6.68 -2.86 -2.73
N HIS A 9 6.19 -2.31 -1.63
CA HIS A 9 7.00 -1.66 -0.63
C HIS A 9 6.91 -2.44 0.68
N LYS A 10 8.06 -2.70 1.30
CA LYS A 10 8.09 -3.45 2.54
C LYS A 10 7.61 -2.59 3.70
N PRO A 11 7.00 -3.21 4.71
CA PRO A 11 6.82 -2.54 5.98
C PRO A 11 8.19 -2.09 6.49
N GLU A 12 8.18 -0.94 7.17
CA GLU A 12 9.31 -0.19 7.68
C GLU A 12 10.09 0.66 6.69
N GLU A 13 9.86 0.51 5.38
CA GLU A 13 10.39 1.43 4.39
C GLU A 13 9.64 2.77 4.44
N ALA A 14 10.37 3.85 4.17
CA ALA A 14 9.74 5.14 3.94
C ALA A 14 9.15 5.20 2.54
N VAL A 15 7.94 5.75 2.42
CA VAL A 15 7.27 6.07 1.17
C VAL A 15 8.17 6.96 0.34
N LYS A 16 8.64 6.48 -0.82
CA LYS A 16 9.57 7.23 -1.68
C LYS A 16 8.89 8.40 -2.40
N GLU A 17 7.61 8.23 -2.73
CA GLU A 17 6.80 9.20 -3.44
C GLU A 17 5.39 9.21 -2.85
N GLU A 18 4.81 10.40 -2.66
CA GLU A 18 3.43 10.48 -2.21
C GLU A 18 2.49 9.82 -3.22
N GLY A 19 1.52 9.07 -2.72
CA GLY A 19 0.68 8.26 -3.58
C GLY A 19 -0.41 7.55 -2.82
N THR A 20 -1.25 6.86 -3.57
CA THR A 20 -2.26 5.98 -3.00
C THR A 20 -1.66 4.58 -2.91
N TYR A 21 -1.70 4.01 -1.73
CA TYR A 21 -1.18 2.68 -1.44
C TYR A 21 -2.33 1.79 -0.96
N TYR A 22 -2.27 0.51 -1.26
CA TYR A 22 -3.20 -0.46 -0.69
C TYR A 22 -2.43 -1.56 0.02
N CYS A 23 -3.03 -2.03 1.11
CA CYS A 23 -2.54 -3.15 1.89
C CYS A 23 -2.65 -4.42 1.04
N HIS A 24 -1.58 -5.20 0.86
CA HIS A 24 -1.64 -6.46 0.11
C HIS A 24 -2.65 -7.44 0.70
N ILE A 25 -2.91 -7.40 2.01
CA ILE A 25 -3.86 -8.31 2.68
C ILE A 25 -5.31 -7.84 2.51
N CYS A 26 -5.58 -6.55 2.68
CA CYS A 26 -6.93 -5.99 2.55
C CYS A 26 -7.33 -5.81 1.07
N GLY A 27 -6.39 -5.36 0.25
CA GLY A 27 -6.57 -5.10 -1.19
C GLY A 27 -6.73 -6.34 -2.05
N THR A 28 -6.63 -7.54 -1.47
CA THR A 28 -7.03 -8.80 -2.12
C THR A 28 -8.51 -9.15 -1.92
N GLY A 29 -9.26 -8.37 -1.12
CA GLY A 29 -10.71 -8.55 -0.90
C GLY A 29 -11.58 -7.65 -1.79
N SER A 30 -12.91 -7.82 -1.72
CA SER A 30 -13.92 -7.07 -2.50
C SER A 30 -13.96 -5.55 -2.25
N GLY A 31 -13.07 -5.00 -1.42
CA GLY A 31 -12.85 -3.57 -1.27
C GLY A 31 -11.35 -3.30 -1.29
N ILE A 32 -10.86 -2.66 -2.34
CA ILE A 32 -9.49 -2.15 -2.36
C ILE A 32 -9.48 -0.94 -1.42
N GLU A 33 -9.12 -1.15 -0.17
CA GLU A 33 -9.00 -0.06 0.78
C GLU A 33 -7.70 0.71 0.52
N GLU A 34 -7.87 1.88 -0.06
CA GLU A 34 -6.83 2.80 -0.48
C GLU A 34 -6.43 3.72 0.67
N THR A 35 -5.15 3.70 1.04
CA THR A 35 -4.56 4.62 2.01
C THR A 35 -3.65 5.60 1.28
N LYS A 36 -3.89 6.90 1.46
CA LYS A 36 -3.02 7.92 0.90
C LYS A 36 -1.81 8.13 1.82
N LEU A 37 -0.63 7.82 1.31
CA LEU A 37 0.63 7.98 2.04
C LEU A 37 1.44 9.12 1.43
N LYS A 38 2.08 9.90 2.29
CA LYS A 38 2.96 11.01 1.89
C LYS A 38 4.39 10.51 1.81
N LYS A 39 5.19 11.12 0.94
CA LYS A 39 6.64 10.90 0.89
C LYS A 39 7.25 11.05 2.28
N GLY A 40 8.10 10.09 2.66
CA GLY A 40 8.75 10.02 3.96
C GLY A 40 7.92 9.38 5.08
N GLN A 41 6.63 9.07 4.86
CA GLN A 41 5.88 8.28 5.85
C GLN A 41 6.42 6.85 5.90
N LYS A 42 6.59 6.31 7.11
CA LYS A 42 7.00 4.92 7.32
C LYS A 42 5.82 4.00 7.03
N LEU A 43 6.01 3.06 6.11
CA LEU A 43 5.07 1.97 5.87
C LEU A 43 5.05 1.08 7.10
N GLY A 44 3.88 0.77 7.63
CA GLY A 44 3.77 0.05 8.90
C GLY A 44 2.62 -0.93 8.89
N GLU A 45 2.00 -1.06 10.05
CA GLU A 45 0.74 -1.80 10.19
C GLU A 45 -0.36 -1.13 9.39
N CYS A 46 -1.13 -1.95 8.67
CA CYS A 46 -2.33 -1.48 8.01
C CYS A 46 -3.34 -1.01 9.09
N PRO A 47 -3.88 0.22 9.01
CA PRO A 47 -4.81 0.73 10.01
C PRO A 47 -6.16 0.00 10.03
N ILE A 48 -6.43 -0.82 9.02
CA ILE A 48 -7.68 -1.57 8.85
C ILE A 48 -7.60 -2.93 9.54
N CYS A 49 -6.58 -3.72 9.19
CA CYS A 49 -6.43 -5.08 9.69
C CYS A 49 -5.40 -5.22 10.82
N GLY A 50 -4.66 -4.16 11.16
CA GLY A 50 -3.62 -4.17 12.19
C GLY A 50 -2.46 -5.11 11.86
N LYS A 51 -2.28 -5.49 10.59
CA LYS A 51 -1.20 -6.39 10.17
C LYS A 51 -0.10 -5.62 9.46
N THR A 52 1.14 -5.92 9.83
CA THR A 52 2.33 -5.53 9.11
C THR A 52 2.42 -6.32 7.81
N THR A 53 2.35 -5.64 6.67
CA THR A 53 2.30 -6.28 5.35
C THR A 53 2.98 -5.41 4.30
N LEU A 54 3.16 -5.99 3.11
CA LEU A 54 3.53 -5.26 1.92
C LEU A 54 2.45 -4.25 1.54
N TRP A 55 2.88 -3.05 1.22
CA TRP A 55 2.06 -1.98 0.69
C TRP A 55 2.31 -1.86 -0.79
N ILE A 56 1.25 -1.74 -1.57
CA ILE A 56 1.35 -1.68 -3.02
C ILE A 56 0.94 -0.29 -3.46
N LYS A 57 1.83 0.42 -4.16
CA LYS A 57 1.50 1.72 -4.74
C LYS A 57 0.54 1.51 -5.91
N LYS A 58 -0.59 2.20 -5.90
CA LYS A 58 -1.50 2.29 -7.04
C LYS A 58 -0.99 3.39 -7.95
N ASP A 59 -0.38 3.01 -9.06
CA ASP A 59 -0.10 3.93 -10.15
C ASP A 59 -1.41 4.28 -10.88
N LYS A 60 -1.56 5.54 -11.28
CA LYS A 60 -2.81 6.10 -11.82
C LYS A 60 -2.94 5.83 -13.31
#